data_AF-A0A2C9M4G2-F1
#
_entry.id   AF-A0A2C9M4G2-F1
#
_cell.length_a   1.000
_cell.length_b   1.000
_cell.length_c   1.000
_cell.angle_alpha   90.00
_cell.angle_beta   90.00
_cell.angle_gamma   90.00
#
_symmetry.space_group_name_H-M   'P 1'
#
loop_
_entity.id
_entity.type
_entity.pdbx_description
1 polymer ?
#
loop_
_entity_poly.entity_id
_entity_poly.type
_entity_poly.pdbx_seq_one_letter_code
_entity_poly.pdbx_strand_id
1 'polypeptide(L)'
;MDLANCEYFNPNTKDLIYRFWQTSETDSSLCFILIQALKKNAEDHIKTQSFEFAEHCYKFAITVQENLFHKTNKLVLPPHDEALLWSNISFVKEKQKKYVEALEDALHCIELDGTYSKGYWRASRASRGLKKYAEAAFFLLKYLAFGLPNDDDFKNFMTEVAILVTYFKSLEDCGLCETENIYTTESPSVWNKILKMLCDHAEYKAIGILTIGTSGDPQVPETFIHRMAAVPKLDLSFMNVGQILKALAAKEGNICI
;
A
#
# COMPACT_ATOMS: atom_id res chain seq x y z
N MET A 1 -9.49 25.57 20.78
CA MET A 1 -10.37 24.39 20.70
C MET A 1 -11.06 24.23 22.05
N ASP A 2 -12.38 24.11 22.09
CA ASP A 2 -13.08 23.78 23.34
C ASP A 2 -12.96 22.27 23.61
N LEU A 3 -12.02 21.89 24.48
CA LEU A 3 -11.79 20.49 24.85
C LEU A 3 -12.94 19.90 25.66
N ALA A 4 -13.73 20.72 26.37
CA ALA A 4 -14.80 20.24 27.22
C ALA A 4 -15.84 19.49 26.36
N ASN A 5 -16.22 20.10 25.24
CA ASN A 5 -17.20 19.57 24.29
C ASN A 5 -16.58 18.73 23.15
N CYS A 6 -15.26 18.55 23.12
CA CYS A 6 -14.60 17.73 22.11
C CYS A 6 -14.89 16.23 22.32
N GLU A 7 -15.53 15.57 21.35
CA GLU A 7 -15.82 14.13 21.42
C GLU A 7 -14.67 13.25 20.93
N TYR A 8 -13.68 13.84 20.24
CA TYR A 8 -12.56 13.09 19.67
C TYR A 8 -11.64 12.50 20.73
N PHE A 9 -11.47 13.18 21.86
CA PHE A 9 -10.52 12.80 22.90
C PHE A 9 -11.22 12.20 24.10
N ASN A 10 -10.74 11.05 24.57
CA ASN A 10 -11.18 10.46 25.82
C ASN A 10 -10.70 11.31 27.03
N PRO A 11 -11.26 11.12 28.23
CA PRO A 11 -10.93 11.95 29.39
C PRO A 11 -9.44 12.02 29.73
N ASN A 12 -8.72 10.89 29.60
CA ASN A 12 -7.29 10.83 29.86
C ASN A 12 -6.48 11.66 28.85
N THR A 13 -6.83 11.58 27.57
CA THR A 13 -6.19 12.36 26.51
C THR A 13 -6.48 13.85 26.68
N LYS A 14 -7.70 14.23 27.04
CA LYS A 14 -8.07 15.62 27.35
C LYS A 14 -7.21 16.22 28.48
N ASP A 15 -7.01 15.46 29.57
CA ASP A 15 -6.16 15.89 30.68
C ASP A 15 -4.71 16.13 30.24
N LEU A 16 -4.15 15.22 29.43
CA LEU A 16 -2.80 15.39 28.88
C LEU A 16 -2.69 16.60 27.95
N ILE A 17 -3.70 16.87 27.11
CA ILE A 17 -3.71 18.07 26.25
C ILE A 17 -3.75 19.34 27.10
N TYR A 18 -4.55 19.35 28.18
CA TYR A 18 -4.62 20.49 29.08
C TYR A 18 -3.26 20.77 29.74
N ARG A 19 -2.59 19.72 30.26
CA ARG A 19 -1.23 19.84 30.80
C ARG A 19 -0.25 20.32 29.74
N PHE A 20 -0.33 19.79 28.52
CA PHE A 20 0.51 20.16 27.39
C PHE A 20 0.42 21.66 27.08
N TRP A 21 -0.78 22.24 27.06
CA TRP A 21 -0.97 23.69 26.85
C TRP A 21 -0.57 24.57 28.03
N GLN A 22 -0.56 24.04 29.25
CA GLN A 22 -0.10 24.78 30.43
C GLN A 22 1.43 24.82 30.53
N THR A 23 2.10 23.75 30.12
CA THR A 23 3.55 23.75 29.89
C THR A 23 3.85 24.44 28.57
N SER A 24 5.03 25.00 28.36
CA SER A 24 5.37 25.80 27.15
C SER A 24 5.32 25.06 25.80
N GLU A 25 4.69 23.89 25.71
CA GLU A 25 4.65 22.98 24.55
C GLU A 25 6.04 22.56 24.06
N THR A 26 7.06 22.69 24.91
CA THR A 26 8.46 22.35 24.62
C THR A 26 8.98 21.17 25.45
N ASP A 27 8.16 20.63 26.36
CA ASP A 27 8.52 19.46 27.16
C ASP A 27 8.44 18.19 26.31
N SER A 28 9.60 17.70 25.89
CA SER A 28 9.72 16.50 25.04
C SER A 28 9.13 15.25 25.70
N SER A 29 9.23 15.10 27.02
CA SER A 29 8.69 13.94 27.73
C SER A 29 7.16 13.96 27.71
N LEU A 30 6.56 15.12 27.96
CA LEU A 30 5.12 15.30 27.90
C LEU A 30 4.58 15.13 26.48
N CYS A 31 5.29 15.66 25.47
CA CYS A 31 4.93 15.48 24.05
C CYS A 31 4.91 14.00 23.67
N PHE A 32 5.93 13.23 24.05
CA PHE A 32 5.99 11.80 23.79
C PHE A 32 4.81 11.06 24.45
N ILE A 33 4.55 11.32 25.74
CA ILE A 33 3.43 10.68 26.47
C ILE A 33 2.09 11.02 25.81
N LEU A 34 1.88 12.28 25.44
CA LEU A 34 0.66 12.74 24.78
C LEU A 34 0.47 12.05 23.41
N ILE A 35 1.52 11.96 22.60
CA ILE A 35 1.48 11.25 21.30
C ILE A 35 1.08 9.78 21.48
N GLN A 36 1.66 9.07 22.47
CA GLN A 36 1.26 7.68 22.72
C GLN A 36 -0.19 7.56 23.20
N ALA A 37 -0.67 8.50 24.02
CA ALA A 37 -2.06 8.54 24.45
C ALA A 37 -3.02 8.76 23.26
N LEU A 38 -2.69 9.69 22.36
CA LEU A 38 -3.46 9.97 21.14
C LEU A 38 -3.51 8.76 20.20
N LYS A 39 -2.38 8.06 20.02
CA LYS A 39 -2.33 6.80 19.25
C LYS A 39 -3.30 5.76 19.80
N LYS A 40 -3.22 5.52 21.12
CA LYS A 40 -4.11 4.56 21.80
C LYS A 40 -5.59 4.98 21.68
N ASN A 41 -5.88 6.28 21.86
CA ASN A 41 -7.23 6.81 21.69
C ASN A 41 -7.73 6.59 20.25
N ALA A 42 -6.89 6.78 19.24
CA ALA A 42 -7.24 6.54 17.84
C ALA A 42 -7.51 5.06 17.58
N GLU A 43 -6.71 4.15 18.14
CA GLU A 43 -6.93 2.70 18.05
C GLU A 43 -8.28 2.27 18.66
N ASP A 44 -8.67 2.87 19.78
CA ASP A 44 -9.97 2.60 20.40
C ASP A 44 -11.13 3.11 19.53
N HIS A 45 -10.97 4.25 18.87
CA HIS A 45 -11.93 4.75 17.87
C HIS A 45 -12.01 3.84 16.64
N ILE A 46 -10.89 3.27 16.18
CA ILE A 46 -10.89 2.29 15.08
C ILE A 46 -11.70 1.05 15.45
N LYS A 47 -11.58 0.55 16.69
CA LYS A 47 -12.36 -0.63 17.16
C LYS A 47 -13.87 -0.37 17.13
N THR A 48 -14.28 0.87 17.42
CA THR A 48 -15.68 1.30 17.38
C THR A 48 -16.12 1.81 16.00
N GLN A 49 -15.25 1.73 14.98
CA GLN A 49 -15.48 2.24 13.63
C GLN A 49 -15.71 3.76 13.54
N SER A 50 -15.29 4.52 14.56
CA SER A 50 -15.34 5.99 14.60
C SER A 50 -14.13 6.59 13.88
N PHE A 51 -14.03 6.39 12.56
CA PHE A 51 -12.83 6.71 11.79
C PHE A 51 -12.49 8.20 11.78
N GLU A 52 -13.48 9.07 11.71
CA GLU A 52 -13.28 10.53 11.75
C GLU A 52 -12.58 10.95 13.06
N PHE A 53 -12.96 10.33 14.18
CA PHE A 53 -12.38 10.64 15.48
C PHE A 53 -10.95 10.10 15.60
N ALA A 54 -10.69 8.92 15.04
CA ALA A 54 -9.34 8.38 14.94
C ALA A 54 -8.42 9.29 14.11
N GLU A 55 -8.93 9.85 13.01
CA GLU A 55 -8.19 10.78 12.15
C GLU A 55 -7.77 12.03 12.93
N HIS A 56 -8.69 12.63 13.70
CA HIS A 56 -8.41 13.79 14.54
C HIS A 56 -7.32 13.50 15.59
N CYS A 57 -7.36 12.33 16.24
CA CYS A 57 -6.34 11.92 17.20
C CYS A 57 -4.95 11.81 16.56
N TYR A 58 -4.82 11.14 15.42
CA TYR A 58 -3.53 11.00 14.74
C TYR A 58 -3.00 12.33 14.19
N LYS A 59 -3.86 13.15 13.58
CA LYS A 59 -3.47 14.49 13.11
C LYS A 59 -2.96 15.36 14.25
N PHE A 60 -3.63 15.32 15.39
CA PHE A 60 -3.18 16.07 16.57
C PHE A 60 -1.83 15.55 17.09
N ALA A 61 -1.56 14.25 17.01
CA ALA A 61 -0.26 13.69 17.38
C ALA A 61 0.88 14.21 16.48
N ILE A 62 0.65 14.32 15.17
CA ILE A 62 1.61 14.92 14.23
C ILE A 62 1.86 16.38 14.57
N THR A 63 0.79 17.16 14.77
CA THR A 63 0.92 18.58 15.13
C THR A 63 1.72 18.78 16.43
N VAL A 64 1.59 17.89 17.42
CA VAL A 64 2.41 17.93 18.64
C VAL A 64 3.90 17.74 18.33
N GLN A 65 4.25 16.75 17.50
CA GLN A 65 5.63 16.51 17.05
C GLN A 65 6.19 17.69 16.24
N GLU A 66 5.44 18.18 15.24
CA GLU A 66 5.85 19.29 14.38
C GLU A 66 6.07 20.58 15.18
N ASN A 67 5.15 20.90 16.10
CA ASN A 67 5.28 22.09 16.95
C ASN A 67 6.50 22.00 17.86
N LEU A 68 6.76 20.83 18.44
CA LEU A 68 7.96 20.63 19.25
C LEU A 68 9.23 20.79 18.41
N PHE A 69 9.25 20.21 17.21
CA PHE A 69 10.37 20.33 16.29
C PHE A 69 10.61 21.79 15.88
N HIS A 70 9.57 22.53 15.50
CA HIS A 70 9.68 23.95 15.16
C HIS A 70 10.23 24.80 16.33
N LYS A 71 9.79 24.52 17.56
CA LYS A 71 10.19 25.30 18.75
C LYS A 71 11.57 24.92 19.29
N THR A 72 12.00 23.67 19.12
CA THR A 72 13.17 23.14 19.85
C THR A 72 14.18 22.40 18.98
N ASN A 73 13.87 22.17 17.71
CA ASN A 73 14.61 21.31 16.78
C ASN A 73 14.81 19.88 17.30
N LYS A 74 13.87 19.38 18.13
CA LYS A 74 13.87 18.02 18.68
C LYS A 74 12.72 17.21 18.12
N LEU A 75 13.02 15.98 17.73
CA LEU A 75 12.03 14.97 17.38
C LEU A 75 11.82 14.05 18.59
N VAL A 76 10.57 13.81 18.98
CA VAL A 76 10.24 12.81 20.01
C VAL A 76 9.85 11.47 19.42
N LEU A 77 9.39 11.46 18.17
CA LEU A 77 9.28 10.25 17.37
C LEU A 77 10.44 10.16 16.38
N PRO A 78 11.12 9.00 16.28
CA PRO A 78 12.02 8.72 15.17
C PRO A 78 11.23 8.59 13.86
N PRO A 79 11.88 8.76 12.68
CA PRO A 79 11.21 8.73 11.37
C PRO A 79 10.35 7.48 11.13
N HIS A 80 10.80 6.31 11.58
CA HIS A 80 10.05 5.06 11.48
C HIS A 80 8.70 5.09 12.24
N ASP A 81 8.70 5.63 13.45
CA ASP A 81 7.49 5.73 14.28
C ASP A 81 6.53 6.79 13.75
N GLU A 82 7.08 7.85 13.15
CA GLU A 82 6.30 8.88 12.45
C GLU A 82 5.67 8.32 11.17
N ALA A 83 6.40 7.53 10.38
CA ALA A 83 5.86 6.82 9.22
C ALA A 83 4.69 5.91 9.60
N LEU A 84 4.77 5.22 10.76
CA LEU A 84 3.67 4.41 11.28
C LEU A 84 2.39 5.25 11.52
N LEU A 85 2.51 6.47 12.05
CA LEU A 85 1.38 7.38 12.22
C LEU A 85 0.73 7.71 10.87
N TRP A 86 1.53 8.12 9.89
CA TRP A 86 1.04 8.45 8.55
C TRP A 86 0.35 7.27 7.85
N SER A 87 0.92 6.06 7.96
CA SER A 87 0.26 4.84 7.46
C SER A 87 -1.09 4.56 8.15
N ASN A 88 -1.22 4.88 9.44
CA ASN A 88 -2.48 4.71 10.16
C ASN A 88 -3.50 5.80 9.78
N ILE A 89 -3.08 7.03 9.50
CA ILE A 89 -3.97 8.08 8.98
C ILE A 89 -4.48 7.67 7.59
N SER A 90 -3.59 7.23 6.71
CA SER A 90 -3.95 6.71 5.39
C SER A 90 -5.02 5.62 5.48
N PHE A 91 -4.84 4.67 6.41
CA PHE A 91 -5.84 3.63 6.65
C PHE A 91 -7.19 4.18 7.10
N VAL A 92 -7.18 5.10 8.05
CA VAL A 92 -8.40 5.71 8.59
C VAL A 92 -9.14 6.49 7.49
N LYS A 93 -8.43 7.26 6.66
CA LYS A 93 -9.00 7.97 5.52
C LYS A 93 -9.51 7.02 4.43
N GLU A 94 -8.82 5.90 4.19
CA GLU A 94 -9.29 4.84 3.29
C GLU A 94 -10.62 4.24 3.75
N LYS A 95 -10.79 4.01 5.06
CA LYS A 95 -12.07 3.54 5.62
C LYS A 95 -13.21 4.55 5.49
N GLN A 96 -12.88 5.84 5.48
CA GLN A 96 -13.80 6.93 5.17
C GLN A 96 -14.02 7.13 3.66
N LYS A 97 -13.38 6.33 2.79
CA LYS A 97 -13.40 6.46 1.32
C LYS A 97 -12.79 7.78 0.80
N LYS A 98 -11.97 8.47 1.60
CA LYS A 98 -11.18 9.66 1.22
C LYS A 98 -9.89 9.23 0.52
N TYR A 99 -10.01 8.60 -0.64
CA TYR A 99 -8.88 7.87 -1.24
C TYR A 99 -7.74 8.77 -1.76
N VAL A 100 -8.03 10.00 -2.17
CA VAL A 100 -6.99 10.96 -2.60
C VAL A 100 -6.08 11.29 -1.42
N GLU A 101 -6.69 11.75 -0.32
CA GLU A 101 -5.97 12.11 0.90
C GLU A 101 -5.29 10.88 1.54
N ALA A 102 -5.91 9.71 1.45
CA ALA A 102 -5.31 8.46 1.93
C ALA A 102 -4.05 8.09 1.13
N LEU A 103 -4.04 8.36 -0.18
CA LEU A 103 -2.86 8.14 -1.02
C LEU A 103 -1.74 9.11 -0.66
N GLU A 104 -2.06 10.40 -0.48
CA GLU A 104 -1.08 11.41 -0.04
C GLU A 104 -0.41 11.03 1.27
N ASP A 105 -1.18 10.63 2.29
CA ASP A 105 -0.62 10.18 3.58
C ASP A 105 0.24 8.91 3.44
N ALA A 106 -0.14 7.99 2.53
CA ALA A 106 0.63 6.77 2.29
C ALA A 106 1.97 7.06 1.59
N LEU A 107 1.98 8.00 0.64
CA LEU A 107 3.21 8.44 -0.02
C LEU A 107 4.13 9.15 0.97
N HIS A 108 3.58 10.02 1.81
CA HIS A 108 4.38 10.68 2.84
C HIS A 108 4.97 9.70 3.86
N CYS A 109 4.21 8.65 4.22
CA CYS A 109 4.74 7.53 5.01
C CYS A 109 5.95 6.87 4.34
N ILE A 110 5.93 6.66 3.02
CA ILE A 110 7.03 6.06 2.26
C ILE A 110 8.23 7.02 2.17
N GLU A 111 7.98 8.32 2.04
CA GLU A 111 9.03 9.35 2.06
C GLU A 111 9.78 9.38 3.40
N LEU A 112 9.06 9.26 4.51
CA LEU A 112 9.64 9.21 5.85
C LEU A 112 10.43 7.92 6.11
N ASP A 113 9.90 6.78 5.67
CA ASP A 113 10.58 5.49 5.78
C ASP A 113 10.23 4.56 4.61
N GLY A 114 11.10 4.57 3.60
CA GLY A 114 10.97 3.73 2.41
C GLY A 114 11.15 2.23 2.67
N THR A 115 11.57 1.83 3.88
CA THR A 115 11.66 0.43 4.31
C THR A 115 10.40 -0.07 5.01
N TYR A 116 9.48 0.83 5.38
CA TYR A 116 8.23 0.48 6.02
C TYR A 116 7.22 -0.06 4.99
N SER A 117 7.25 -1.37 4.80
CA SER A 117 6.46 -2.09 3.80
C SER A 117 4.96 -1.75 3.80
N LYS A 118 4.37 -1.51 4.99
CA LYS A 118 2.95 -1.15 5.11
C LYS A 118 2.60 0.16 4.41
N GLY A 119 3.52 1.11 4.24
CA GLY A 119 3.30 2.34 3.46
C GLY A 119 2.89 2.02 2.02
N TYR A 120 3.64 1.13 1.35
CA TYR A 120 3.31 0.65 0.00
C TYR A 120 1.98 -0.10 -0.06
N TRP A 121 1.67 -0.89 0.98
CA TRP A 121 0.35 -1.54 1.07
C TRP A 121 -0.79 -0.51 1.17
N ARG A 122 -0.62 0.55 1.96
CA ARG A 122 -1.62 1.64 2.06
C ARG A 122 -1.78 2.38 0.73
N ALA A 123 -0.67 2.72 0.08
CA ALA A 123 -0.67 3.41 -1.22
C ALA A 123 -1.39 2.57 -2.29
N SER A 124 -1.12 1.25 -2.30
CA SER A 124 -1.82 0.31 -3.20
C SER A 124 -3.33 0.32 -2.97
N ARG A 125 -3.76 0.21 -1.70
CA ARG A 125 -5.20 0.22 -1.35
C ARG A 125 -5.89 1.52 -1.72
N ALA A 126 -5.26 2.66 -1.44
CA ALA A 126 -5.80 3.97 -1.79
C ALA A 126 -5.92 4.13 -3.33
N SER A 127 -4.89 3.73 -4.07
CA SER A 127 -4.90 3.74 -5.55
C SER A 127 -6.01 2.85 -6.13
N ARG A 128 -6.24 1.66 -5.54
CA ARG A 128 -7.37 0.81 -5.90
C ARG A 128 -8.71 1.51 -5.64
N GLY A 129 -8.87 2.20 -4.51
CA GLY A 129 -10.07 2.98 -4.20
C GLY A 129 -10.33 4.11 -5.21
N LEU A 130 -9.26 4.70 -5.76
CA LEU A 130 -9.30 5.67 -6.86
C LEU A 130 -9.50 5.03 -8.25
N LYS A 131 -9.59 3.70 -8.34
CA LYS A 131 -9.63 2.93 -9.59
C LYS A 131 -8.40 3.13 -10.47
N LYS A 132 -7.27 3.55 -9.88
CA LYS A 132 -5.96 3.63 -10.53
C LYS A 132 -5.26 2.27 -10.39
N TYR A 133 -5.77 1.25 -11.07
CA TYR A 133 -5.37 -0.14 -10.82
C TYR A 133 -3.92 -0.46 -11.17
N ALA A 134 -3.35 0.26 -12.13
CA ALA A 134 -1.95 0.09 -12.48
C ALA A 134 -1.00 0.68 -11.42
N GLU A 135 -1.31 1.87 -10.91
CA GLU A 135 -0.61 2.46 -9.77
C GLU A 135 -0.78 1.56 -8.52
N ALA A 136 -1.97 1.01 -8.32
CA ALA A 136 -2.21 0.03 -7.25
C ALA A 136 -1.31 -1.21 -7.40
N ALA A 137 -1.18 -1.75 -8.61
CA ALA A 137 -0.31 -2.89 -8.91
C ALA A 137 1.16 -2.58 -8.63
N PHE A 138 1.64 -1.40 -9.03
CA PHE A 138 3.01 -0.98 -8.77
C PHE A 138 3.35 -0.97 -7.28
N PHE A 139 2.53 -0.30 -6.46
CA PHE A 139 2.75 -0.27 -5.02
C PHE A 139 2.64 -1.65 -4.37
N LEU A 140 1.76 -2.50 -4.92
CA LEU A 140 1.61 -3.87 -4.46
C LEU A 140 2.86 -4.72 -4.73
N LEU A 141 3.49 -4.55 -5.90
CA LEU A 141 4.76 -5.19 -6.23
C LEU A 141 5.91 -4.68 -5.34
N LYS A 142 5.94 -3.38 -5.05
CA LYS A 142 6.91 -2.81 -4.10
C LYS A 142 6.71 -3.37 -2.70
N TYR A 143 5.47 -3.51 -2.24
CA TYR A 143 5.16 -4.14 -0.96
C TYR A 143 5.64 -5.60 -0.89
N LEU A 144 5.40 -6.37 -1.96
CA LEU A 144 5.82 -7.77 -2.10
C LEU A 144 7.34 -7.97 -2.02
N ALA A 145 8.14 -6.97 -2.43
CA ALA A 145 9.59 -7.05 -2.32
C ALA A 145 10.08 -7.24 -0.88
N PHE A 146 9.27 -6.85 0.12
CA PHE A 146 9.56 -7.03 1.55
C PHE A 146 9.12 -8.40 2.11
N GLY A 147 8.43 -9.21 1.31
CA GLY A 147 7.93 -10.53 1.69
C GLY A 147 6.46 -10.72 1.39
N LEU A 148 6.00 -11.98 1.50
CA LEU A 148 4.61 -12.36 1.24
C LEU A 148 3.79 -12.33 2.53
N PRO A 149 2.75 -11.49 2.61
CA PRO A 149 1.78 -11.55 3.69
C PRO A 149 0.98 -12.85 3.60
N ASN A 150 0.73 -13.50 4.74
CA ASN A 150 -0.20 -14.62 4.83
C ASN A 150 -1.57 -14.10 5.27
N ASP A 151 -2.21 -13.29 4.42
CA ASP A 151 -3.51 -12.68 4.67
C ASP A 151 -4.43 -12.95 3.46
N ASP A 152 -5.65 -13.43 3.71
CA ASP A 152 -6.62 -13.71 2.65
C ASP A 152 -7.11 -12.43 1.99
N ASP A 153 -7.19 -11.31 2.71
CA ASP A 153 -7.49 -10.00 2.13
C ASP A 153 -6.41 -9.60 1.12
N PHE A 154 -5.15 -9.92 1.42
CA PHE A 154 -4.04 -9.67 0.52
C PHE A 154 -4.14 -10.51 -0.75
N LYS A 155 -4.44 -11.81 -0.63
CA LYS A 155 -4.60 -12.70 -1.80
C LYS A 155 -5.75 -12.23 -2.70
N ASN A 156 -6.90 -11.90 -2.11
CA ASN A 156 -8.06 -11.40 -2.86
C ASN A 156 -7.73 -10.10 -3.60
N PHE A 157 -7.05 -9.18 -2.92
CA PHE A 157 -6.60 -7.91 -3.52
C PHE A 157 -5.63 -8.14 -4.68
N MET A 158 -4.64 -9.03 -4.50
CA MET A 158 -3.69 -9.41 -5.55
C MET A 158 -4.41 -9.96 -6.78
N THR A 159 -5.34 -10.89 -6.59
CA THR A 159 -6.12 -11.49 -7.69
C THR A 159 -6.95 -10.44 -8.42
N GLU A 160 -7.62 -9.55 -7.69
CA GLU A 160 -8.40 -8.47 -8.29
C GLU A 160 -7.51 -7.52 -9.12
N VAL A 161 -6.39 -7.07 -8.55
CA VAL A 161 -5.47 -6.18 -9.26
C VAL A 161 -4.87 -6.87 -10.47
N ALA A 162 -4.51 -8.15 -10.37
CA ALA A 162 -4.02 -8.93 -11.50
C ALA A 162 -5.04 -8.99 -12.64
N ILE A 163 -6.29 -9.32 -12.33
CA ILE A 163 -7.39 -9.36 -13.32
C ILE A 163 -7.58 -7.97 -13.95
N LEU A 164 -7.66 -6.92 -13.15
CA LEU A 164 -7.92 -5.56 -13.64
C LEU A 164 -6.77 -5.03 -14.49
N VAL A 165 -5.54 -5.39 -14.16
CA VAL A 165 -4.37 -5.03 -14.97
C VAL A 165 -4.41 -5.68 -16.36
N THR A 166 -5.05 -6.85 -16.52
CA THR A 166 -5.21 -7.46 -17.86
C THR A 166 -6.06 -6.63 -18.82
N TYR A 167 -6.88 -5.70 -18.33
CA TYR A 167 -7.71 -4.85 -19.17
C TYR A 167 -6.94 -3.63 -19.73
N PHE A 168 -5.73 -3.34 -19.24
CA PHE A 168 -4.91 -2.29 -19.82
C PHE A 168 -4.38 -2.70 -21.20
N LYS A 169 -4.38 -1.74 -22.14
CA LYS A 169 -3.93 -1.95 -23.52
C LYS A 169 -2.43 -1.70 -23.70
N SER A 170 -1.75 -1.08 -22.74
CA SER A 170 -0.29 -0.79 -22.72
C SER A 170 0.23 -0.51 -21.32
N LEU A 171 1.54 -0.60 -21.09
CA LEU A 171 2.17 -0.13 -19.85
C LEU A 171 2.14 1.40 -19.72
N GLU A 172 2.00 2.12 -20.83
CA GLU A 172 1.80 3.57 -20.84
C GLU A 172 0.41 3.94 -20.30
N ASP A 173 -0.62 3.15 -20.64
CA ASP A 173 -1.97 3.26 -20.03
C ASP A 173 -1.96 2.92 -18.53
N CYS A 174 -0.97 2.14 -18.09
CA CYS A 174 -0.73 1.81 -16.69
C CYS A 174 -0.06 2.95 -15.89
N GLY A 175 0.42 4.01 -16.56
CA GLY A 175 1.20 5.07 -15.89
C GLY A 175 2.53 4.58 -15.30
N LEU A 176 3.00 3.39 -15.71
CA LEU A 176 4.24 2.77 -15.26
C LEU A 176 5.34 2.99 -16.29
N CYS A 177 5.59 4.26 -16.62
CA CYS A 177 6.48 4.62 -17.72
C CYS A 177 7.97 4.60 -17.34
N GLU A 178 8.32 4.60 -16.04
CA GLU A 178 9.69 4.88 -15.58
C GLU A 178 10.28 3.86 -14.58
N THR A 179 9.73 2.65 -14.46
CA THR A 179 10.32 1.69 -13.53
C THR A 179 11.39 0.88 -14.26
N GLU A 180 12.66 1.22 -14.02
CA GLU A 180 13.78 0.27 -14.14
C GLU A 180 13.27 -1.10 -13.67
N ASN A 181 13.28 -2.07 -14.59
CA ASN A 181 12.86 -3.46 -14.43
C ASN A 181 12.34 -3.78 -13.02
N ILE A 182 11.02 -3.73 -12.81
CA ILE A 182 10.36 -4.27 -11.61
C ILE A 182 10.87 -5.69 -11.23
N TYR A 183 11.48 -6.41 -12.17
CA TYR A 183 12.22 -7.67 -12.07
C TYR A 183 13.51 -7.69 -11.25
N THR A 184 14.08 -6.54 -10.90
CA THR A 184 15.37 -6.49 -10.19
C THR A 184 15.24 -6.48 -8.67
N THR A 185 14.01 -6.64 -8.13
CA THR A 185 13.87 -6.83 -6.68
C THR A 185 14.57 -8.13 -6.26
N GLU A 186 15.43 -8.05 -5.25
CA GLU A 186 16.35 -9.13 -4.81
C GLU A 186 15.66 -10.39 -4.26
N SER A 187 14.34 -10.56 -4.42
CA SER A 187 13.59 -11.72 -3.95
C SER A 187 12.89 -12.50 -5.09
N PRO A 188 13.65 -13.29 -5.87
CA PRO A 188 13.09 -14.19 -6.89
C PRO A 188 12.04 -15.17 -6.34
N SER A 189 12.14 -15.52 -5.06
CA SER A 189 11.20 -16.41 -4.37
C SER A 189 9.77 -15.85 -4.32
N VAL A 190 9.64 -14.52 -4.28
CA VAL A 190 8.35 -13.83 -4.25
C VAL A 190 7.76 -13.80 -5.66
N TRP A 191 8.57 -13.46 -6.66
CA TRP A 191 8.17 -13.49 -8.06
C TRP A 191 7.69 -14.89 -8.50
N ASN A 192 8.39 -15.95 -8.11
CA ASN A 192 7.96 -17.31 -8.41
C ASN A 192 6.59 -17.63 -7.83
N LYS A 193 6.27 -17.11 -6.64
CA LYS A 193 4.96 -17.30 -6.01
C LYS A 193 3.85 -16.47 -6.65
N ILE A 194 4.14 -15.22 -7.05
CA ILE A 194 3.20 -14.38 -7.81
C ILE A 194 2.88 -15.05 -9.15
N LEU A 195 3.91 -15.49 -9.86
CA LEU A 195 3.76 -16.11 -11.17
C LEU A 195 3.05 -17.45 -11.10
N LYS A 196 3.37 -18.27 -10.09
CA LYS A 196 2.64 -19.51 -9.83
C LYS A 196 1.16 -19.25 -9.55
N MET A 197 0.85 -18.28 -8.69
CA MET A 197 -0.54 -17.90 -8.40
C MET A 197 -1.28 -17.42 -9.65
N LEU A 198 -0.67 -16.56 -10.48
CA LEU A 198 -1.28 -16.11 -11.73
C LEU A 198 -1.49 -17.28 -12.72
N CYS A 199 -0.58 -18.27 -12.73
CA CYS A 199 -0.77 -19.49 -13.50
C CYS A 199 -1.90 -20.37 -12.97
N ASP A 200 -2.00 -20.56 -11.66
CA ASP A 200 -3.05 -21.35 -11.01
C ASP A 200 -4.44 -20.73 -11.30
N HIS A 201 -4.51 -19.40 -11.46
CA HIS A 201 -5.72 -18.66 -11.84
C HIS A 201 -5.90 -18.47 -13.36
N ALA A 202 -5.02 -19.01 -14.20
CA ALA A 202 -5.04 -18.86 -15.65
C ALA A 202 -5.02 -17.40 -16.18
N GLU A 203 -4.34 -16.49 -15.45
CA GLU A 203 -4.26 -15.05 -15.76
C GLU A 203 -3.00 -14.68 -16.55
N TYR A 204 -2.79 -15.35 -17.69
CA TYR A 204 -1.56 -15.26 -18.48
C TYR A 204 -1.28 -13.87 -19.10
N LYS A 205 -2.32 -13.05 -19.33
CA LYS A 205 -2.16 -11.66 -19.80
C LYS A 205 -1.54 -10.76 -18.73
N ALA A 206 -1.91 -10.96 -17.46
CA ALA A 206 -1.29 -10.25 -16.34
C ALA A 206 0.18 -10.63 -16.25
N ILE A 207 0.51 -11.91 -16.44
CA ILE A 207 1.89 -12.36 -16.45
C ILE A 207 2.68 -11.69 -17.56
N GLY A 208 2.15 -11.60 -18.80
CA GLY A 208 2.83 -10.93 -19.92
C GLY A 208 3.17 -9.48 -19.66
N ILE A 209 2.21 -8.71 -19.13
CA ILE A 209 2.42 -7.32 -18.74
C ILE A 209 3.46 -7.23 -17.62
N LEU A 210 3.32 -8.09 -16.61
CA LEU A 210 4.18 -8.14 -15.44
C LEU A 210 5.56 -8.70 -15.70
N THR A 211 5.87 -9.33 -16.85
CA THR A 211 7.19 -9.94 -17.17
C THR A 211 7.94 -9.32 -18.34
N ILE A 212 7.22 -8.73 -19.31
CA ILE A 212 7.81 -8.30 -20.58
C ILE A 212 7.74 -6.78 -20.77
N GLY A 213 6.95 -6.08 -19.95
CA GLY A 213 6.89 -4.62 -20.04
C GLY A 213 6.12 -4.10 -21.26
N THR A 214 5.55 -4.96 -22.08
CA THR A 214 4.81 -4.57 -23.29
C THR A 214 3.46 -5.26 -23.29
N SER A 215 2.42 -4.54 -23.70
CA SER A 215 1.10 -5.11 -23.98
C SER A 215 1.04 -5.88 -25.29
N GLY A 216 2.18 -6.44 -25.73
CA GLY A 216 2.20 -7.35 -26.85
C GLY A 216 1.23 -8.48 -26.57
N ASP A 217 0.28 -8.66 -27.48
CA ASP A 217 -0.65 -9.76 -27.45
C ASP A 217 0.15 -11.06 -27.23
N PRO A 218 -0.10 -11.84 -26.16
CA PRO A 218 0.69 -13.01 -25.79
C PRO A 218 0.50 -14.19 -26.77
N GLN A 219 0.24 -13.90 -28.05
CA GLN A 219 -0.14 -14.87 -29.08
C GLN A 219 0.90 -15.96 -29.33
N VAL A 220 2.13 -15.83 -28.81
CA VAL A 220 3.13 -16.90 -28.89
C VAL A 220 3.75 -17.18 -27.52
N PRO A 221 3.21 -18.15 -26.75
CA PRO A 221 3.72 -18.56 -25.45
C PRO A 221 5.22 -18.89 -25.43
N GLU A 222 5.82 -19.31 -26.55
CA GLU A 222 7.26 -19.52 -26.66
C GLU A 222 8.05 -18.22 -26.52
N THR A 223 7.64 -17.13 -27.18
CA THR A 223 8.33 -15.83 -27.03
C THR A 223 8.23 -15.30 -25.61
N PHE A 224 7.09 -15.56 -24.97
CA PHE A 224 6.84 -15.23 -23.58
C PHE A 224 7.75 -16.04 -22.63
N ILE A 225 7.85 -17.35 -22.81
CA ILE A 225 8.74 -18.22 -22.01
C ILE A 225 10.21 -17.87 -22.23
N HIS A 226 10.63 -17.60 -23.47
CA HIS A 226 12.00 -17.21 -23.78
C HIS A 226 12.41 -15.90 -23.10
N ARG A 227 11.52 -14.90 -23.08
CA ARG A 227 11.78 -13.64 -22.37
C ARG A 227 11.77 -13.82 -20.86
N MET A 228 10.87 -14.65 -20.32
CA MET A 228 10.87 -14.97 -18.88
C MET A 228 12.12 -15.75 -18.46
N ALA A 229 12.61 -16.67 -19.28
CA ALA A 229 13.85 -17.41 -19.03
C ALA A 229 15.09 -16.50 -18.99
N ALA A 230 15.01 -15.31 -19.62
CA ALA A 230 16.05 -14.29 -19.55
C ALA A 230 16.01 -13.49 -18.22
N VAL A 231 14.94 -13.61 -17.42
CA VAL A 231 14.86 -13.01 -16.08
C VAL A 231 15.59 -13.92 -15.08
N PRO A 232 16.70 -13.49 -14.48
CA PRO A 232 17.51 -14.35 -13.60
C PRO A 232 16.73 -14.85 -12.37
N LYS A 233 16.94 -16.13 -12.01
CA LYS A 233 16.42 -16.78 -10.78
C LYS A 233 14.92 -17.07 -10.72
N LEU A 234 14.24 -16.96 -11.86
CA LEU A 234 12.81 -17.18 -11.99
C LEU A 234 12.54 -18.67 -12.32
N ASP A 235 11.75 -19.35 -11.51
CA ASP A 235 11.33 -20.75 -11.72
C ASP A 235 10.12 -20.75 -12.65
N LEU A 236 10.23 -21.47 -13.77
CA LEU A 236 9.17 -21.59 -14.78
C LEU A 236 8.64 -23.02 -14.89
N SER A 237 9.10 -23.94 -14.04
CA SER A 237 8.76 -25.37 -14.10
C SER A 237 7.26 -25.64 -13.91
N PHE A 238 6.54 -24.72 -13.26
CA PHE A 238 5.09 -24.80 -13.06
C PHE A 238 4.27 -24.30 -14.26
N MET A 239 4.89 -23.69 -15.29
CA MET A 239 4.18 -23.19 -16.47
C MET A 239 4.12 -24.24 -17.58
N ASN A 240 2.93 -24.78 -17.84
CA ASN A 240 2.71 -25.66 -18.99
C ASN A 240 2.21 -24.88 -20.20
N VAL A 241 3.03 -24.78 -21.24
CA VAL A 241 2.74 -24.09 -22.52
C VAL A 241 1.40 -24.51 -23.12
N GLY A 242 1.07 -25.80 -23.04
CA GLY A 242 -0.19 -26.35 -23.54
C GLY A 242 -1.42 -25.92 -22.72
N GLN A 243 -1.28 -25.71 -21.41
CA GLN A 243 -2.37 -25.18 -20.58
C GLN A 243 -2.57 -23.69 -20.84
N ILE A 244 -1.49 -22.94 -21.03
CA ILE A 244 -1.51 -21.51 -21.40
C ILE A 244 -2.25 -21.34 -22.73
N LEU A 245 -1.85 -22.09 -23.76
CA LEU A 245 -2.48 -22.06 -25.08
C LEU A 245 -3.98 -22.39 -25.01
N LYS A 246 -4.37 -23.41 -24.25
CA LYS A 246 -5.78 -23.79 -24.08
C LYS A 246 -6.61 -22.70 -23.40
N ALA A 247 -6.06 -22.04 -22.38
CA ALA A 247 -6.77 -20.99 -21.66
C ALA A 247 -6.92 -19.69 -22.47
N LEU A 248 -5.89 -19.33 -23.26
CA LEU A 248 -5.95 -18.20 -24.18
C LEU A 248 -7.00 -18.46 -25.28
N ALA A 249 -6.98 -19.63 -25.89
CA ALA A 249 -7.97 -20.03 -26.91
C ALA A 249 -9.42 -20.08 -26.35
N ALA A 250 -9.60 -20.48 -25.09
CA ALA A 250 -10.92 -20.51 -24.45
C ALA A 250 -11.49 -19.11 -24.18
N LYS A 251 -10.65 -18.11 -23.90
CA LYS A 251 -11.08 -16.71 -23.70
C LYS A 251 -11.45 -16.04 -25.04
N GLU A 252 -10.78 -16.38 -26.14
CA GLU A 252 -11.14 -15.90 -27.49
C GLU A 252 -12.45 -16.51 -28.01
N GLY A 253 -12.74 -17.77 -27.67
CA GLY A 253 -13.97 -18.46 -28.05
C GLY A 253 -15.26 -17.97 -27.36
N ASN A 254 -15.16 -17.16 -26.31
CA ASN A 254 -16.32 -16.56 -25.62
C ASN A 254 -16.73 -15.18 -26.18
N ILE A 255 -16.14 -14.76 -27.31
CA ILE A 255 -16.61 -13.62 -28.12
C ILE A 255 -17.31 -14.16 -29.37
N CYS A 256 -18.46 -14.78 -29.15
CA CYS A 256 -19.53 -15.01 -30.12
C CYS A 256 -20.82 -14.81 -29.28
N ILE A 257 -21.63 -13.76 -29.40
CA ILE A 257 -22.08 -12.93 -30.52
C ILE A 257 -22.30 -11.50 -29.98
#